data_AF-A0A7Y4VTN0-F1
#
_entry.id   AF-A0A7Y4VTN0-F1
#
_cell.length_a   1.000
_cell.length_b   1.000
_cell.length_c   1.000
_cell.angle_alpha   90.00
_cell.angle_beta   90.00
_cell.angle_gamma   90.00
#
_symmetry.space_group_name_H-M   'P 1'
#
loop_
_entity.id
_entity.type
_entity.pdbx_description
1 polymer ?
#
loop_
_entity_poly.entity_id
_entity_poly.type
_entity_poly.pdbx_seq_one_letter_code
_entity_poly.pdbx_strand_id
1 'polypeptide(L)' 'MIIQNNFAVKDETDSLENLIEEISVSLGGVLSHERIAQVVTEIASDYQNATVTSFVPIFIQRYAHERLGKEIQHNKAR' A
#
# COMPACT_ATOMS: atom_id res chain seq x y z
N MET A 1 31.31 18.05 4.04
CA MET A 1 30.88 16.64 4.09
C MET A 1 29.40 16.64 4.43
N ILE A 2 28.53 16.52 3.43
CA ILE A 2 27.08 16.53 3.65
C ILE A 2 26.70 15.09 3.99
N ILE A 3 26.38 14.83 5.25
CA ILE A 3 25.73 13.59 5.65
C ILE A 3 24.30 13.70 5.12
N GLN A 4 24.02 13.01 4.02
CA GLN A 4 22.65 12.87 3.53
C GLN A 4 21.88 12.03 4.56
N ASN A 5 20.84 12.64 5.14
CA ASN A 5 19.89 12.00 6.05
C ASN A 5 19.17 10.86 5.32
N ASN A 6 19.72 9.65 5.44
CA ASN A 6 19.16 8.43 4.85
C ASN A 6 18.28 7.63 5.85
N PHE A 7 17.91 8.24 6.98
CA PHE A 7 17.26 7.52 8.10
C PHE A 7 15.72 7.55 8.03
N ALA A 8 15.11 8.56 7.40
CA ALA A 8 13.64 8.68 7.33
C ALA A 8 12.99 7.79 6.25
N VAL A 9 13.72 7.52 5.16
CA VAL A 9 13.18 6.74 4.02
C VAL A 9 12.98 5.27 4.42
N LYS A 10 13.83 4.74 5.32
CA LYS A 10 13.81 3.33 5.72
C LYS A 10 12.54 2.97 6.50
N ASP A 11 12.10 3.87 7.37
CA ASP A 11 10.91 3.69 8.23
C ASP A 11 9.62 3.66 7.37
N GLU A 12 9.55 4.52 6.35
CA GLU A 12 8.40 4.57 5.44
C GLU A 12 8.35 3.37 4.47
N THR A 13 9.50 2.91 3.96
CA THR A 13 9.54 1.70 3.12
C THR A 13 9.21 0.43 3.90
N ASP A 14 9.70 0.29 5.14
CA ASP A 14 9.35 -0.84 5.99
C ASP A 14 7.85 -0.81 6.35
N SER A 15 7.27 0.39 6.53
CA SER A 15 5.83 0.56 6.76
C SER A 15 4.96 0.16 5.56
N LEU A 16 5.38 0.48 4.33
CA LEU A 16 4.68 0.11 3.11
C LEU A 16 4.75 -1.39 2.81
N GLU A 17 5.92 -2.02 3.00
CA GLU A 17 6.08 -3.46 2.80
C GLU A 17 5.22 -4.26 3.77
N ASN A 18 5.19 -3.86 5.05
CA ASN A 18 4.30 -4.46 6.05
C ASN A 18 2.82 -4.31 5.65
N LEU A 19 2.43 -3.15 5.12
CA LEU A 19 1.06 -2.92 4.66
C LEU A 19 0.68 -3.80 3.47
N ILE A 20 1.61 -4.01 2.52
CA ILE A 20 1.40 -4.90 1.37
C ILE A 20 1.19 -6.34 1.86
N GLU A 21 2.02 -6.81 2.79
CA GLU A 21 1.91 -8.14 3.38
C GLU A 21 0.57 -8.33 4.12
N GLU A 22 0.16 -7.35 4.94
CA GLU A 22 -1.14 -7.38 5.63
C GLU A 22 -2.32 -7.50 4.65
N ILE A 23 -2.30 -6.71 3.58
CA ILE A 23 -3.33 -6.75 2.53
C ILE A 23 -3.31 -8.10 1.82
N SER A 24 -2.13 -8.63 1.49
CA SER A 24 -1.96 -9.94 0.86
C SER A 24 -2.58 -11.07 1.68
N VAL A 25 -2.27 -11.12 2.98
CA VAL A 25 -2.84 -12.09 3.92
C VAL A 25 -4.36 -11.93 4.03
N SER A 26 -4.85 -10.69 4.18
CA SER A 26 -6.28 -10.43 4.34
C SER A 26 -7.09 -10.77 3.07
N LEU A 27 -6.50 -10.62 1.88
CA LEU A 27 -7.10 -11.05 0.61
C LEU A 27 -6.93 -12.54 0.33
N GLY A 28 -6.30 -13.30 1.23
CA GLY A 28 -6.10 -14.75 1.12
C GLY A 28 -5.11 -15.15 0.03
N GLY A 29 -4.15 -14.28 -0.32
CA GLY A 29 -3.11 -14.57 -1.32
C GLY A 29 -3.65 -14.76 -2.75
N VAL A 30 -4.85 -14.27 -3.05
CA VAL A 30 -5.49 -14.44 -4.37
C VAL A 30 -4.79 -13.63 -5.46
N LEU A 31 -4.17 -12.50 -5.09
CA LEU A 31 -3.43 -11.62 -6.00
C LEU A 31 -1.93 -11.73 -5.71
N SER A 32 -1.09 -11.51 -6.72
CA SER A 32 0.36 -11.48 -6.54
C SER A 32 0.79 -10.28 -5.71
N HIS A 33 1.87 -10.44 -4.95
CA HIS A 33 2.48 -9.36 -4.16
C HIS A 33 2.79 -8.13 -5.01
N GLU A 34 3.31 -8.33 -6.22
CA GLU A 34 3.59 -7.27 -7.19
C GLU A 34 2.34 -6.45 -7.53
N ARG A 35 1.19 -7.11 -7.73
CA ARG A 35 -0.06 -6.41 -8.05
C ARG A 35 -0.56 -5.59 -6.87
N ILE A 36 -0.44 -6.12 -5.66
CA ILE A 36 -0.81 -5.43 -4.43
C ILE A 36 0.11 -4.22 -4.23
N ALA A 37 1.42 -4.40 -4.34
CA ALA A 37 2.43 -3.35 -4.24
C ALA A 37 2.19 -2.22 -5.23
N GLN A 38 1.83 -2.56 -6.49
CA GLN A 38 1.47 -1.58 -7.50
C GLN A 38 0.28 -0.72 -7.05
N VAL A 39 -0.82 -1.35 -6.61
CA VAL A 39 -2.02 -0.62 -6.19
C VAL A 39 -1.77 0.22 -4.94
N VAL A 40 -1.05 -0.32 -3.96
CA VAL A 40 -0.68 0.39 -2.74
C VAL A 40 0.18 1.62 -3.07
N THR A 41 1.17 1.48 -3.96
CA THR A 41 2.04 2.59 -4.39
C THR A 41 1.28 3.66 -5.16
N GLU A 42 0.37 3.26 -6.06
CA GLU A 42 -0.51 4.19 -6.78
C GLU A 42 -1.33 5.02 -5.78
N ILE A 43 -1.96 4.38 -4.80
CA ILE A 43 -2.76 5.07 -3.78
C ILE A 43 -1.88 5.96 -2.89
N ALA A 44 -0.72 5.49 -2.46
CA ALA A 44 0.21 6.26 -1.63
C ALA A 44 0.66 7.55 -2.32
N SER A 45 0.80 7.54 -3.65
CA SER A 45 1.19 8.72 -4.43
C SER A 45 0.17 9.87 -4.35
N ASP A 46 -1.11 9.56 -4.13
CA ASP A 46 -2.17 10.55 -3.91
C ASP A 46 -2.00 11.31 -2.57
N TYR A 47 -1.28 10.71 -1.61
CA TYR A 47 -1.07 11.25 -0.27
C TYR A 47 0.33 11.86 -0.05
N GLN A 48 1.19 11.91 -1.07
CA GLN A 48 2.56 12.40 -0.94
C GLN A 48 2.67 13.84 -0.37
N ASN A 49 1.63 14.66 -0.58
CA ASN A 49 1.56 16.05 -0.11
C ASN A 49 0.56 16.25 1.04
N ALA A 50 0.11 15.16 1.68
CA ALA A 50 -0.86 15.25 2.76
C ALA A 50 -0.26 15.97 3.97
N THR A 51 -0.94 17.02 4.43
CA THR A 51 -0.52 17.78 5.63
C THR A 51 -0.65 16.94 6.91
N VAL A 52 -1.57 15.97 6.94
CA VAL A 52 -1.79 15.06 8.07
C VAL A 52 -1.42 13.65 7.65
N THR A 53 -0.29 13.14 8.14
CA THR A 53 0.26 11.83 7.74
C THR A 53 -0.16 10.69 8.66
N SER A 54 -0.58 10.98 9.90
CA SER A 54 -0.91 9.95 10.91
C SER A 54 -2.04 8.99 10.52
N PHE A 55 -2.93 9.40 9.61
CA PHE A 55 -4.05 8.58 9.13
C PHE A 55 -3.84 8.02 7.71
N VAL A 56 -2.77 8.43 7.02
CA VAL A 56 -2.50 8.02 5.64
C VAL A 56 -2.43 6.50 5.49
N PRO A 57 -1.75 5.73 6.38
CA PRO A 57 -1.71 4.27 6.27
C PRO A 57 -3.11 3.63 6.30
N ILE A 58 -4.00 4.12 7.16
CA ILE A 58 -5.39 3.62 7.30
C ILE A 58 -6.17 3.85 6.01
N PHE A 59 -6.00 5.02 5.39
CA PHE A 59 -6.66 5.33 4.12
C PHE A 59 -6.12 4.47 2.99
N ILE A 60 -4.80 4.32 2.88
CA ILE A 60 -4.17 3.47 1.85
C ILE A 60 -4.68 2.04 2.00
N GLN A 61 -4.68 1.49 3.21
CA GLN A 61 -5.17 0.14 3.49
C GLN A 61 -6.61 -0.05 3.02
N ARG A 62 -7.50 0.86 3.43
CA ARG A 62 -8.93 0.78 3.08
C ARG A 62 -9.14 0.86 1.57
N TYR A 63 -8.52 1.81 0.89
CA TYR A 63 -8.69 1.97 -0.56
C TYR A 63 -8.10 0.79 -1.34
N ALA A 64 -6.96 0.26 -0.90
CA ALA A 64 -6.37 -0.93 -1.51
C ALA A 64 -7.32 -2.13 -1.39
N HIS A 65 -7.89 -2.38 -0.21
CA HIS A 65 -8.89 -3.43 0.00
C HIS A 65 -10.13 -3.27 -0.89
N GLU A 66 -10.69 -2.06 -0.96
CA GLU A 66 -11.88 -1.80 -1.78
C GLU A 66 -11.58 -2.02 -3.28
N ARG A 67 -10.42 -1.57 -3.77
CA ARG A 67 -10.04 -1.70 -5.18
C ARG A 67 -9.70 -3.14 -5.56
N LEU A 68 -8.84 -3.80 -4.79
CA LEU A 68 -8.42 -5.18 -5.03
C LEU A 68 -9.57 -6.18 -4.80
N GLY A 69 -10.44 -5.92 -3.82
CA GLY A 69 -11.63 -6.72 -3.58
C GLY A 69 -12.59 -6.73 -4.77
N LYS A 70 -12.80 -5.58 -5.42
CA LYS A 70 -13.59 -5.48 -6.67
C LYS A 70 -12.93 -6.23 -7.83
N GLU A 71 -11.60 -6.16 -7.94
CA GLU A 71 -10.84 -6.89 -8.97
C GLU A 71 -11.01 -8.42 -8.81
N ILE A 72 -10.91 -8.93 -7.58
CA ILE A 72 -11.15 -10.35 -7.27
C ILE A 72 -12.58 -10.76 -7.62
N GLN A 73 -13.58 -9.95 -7.25
CA GLN A 73 -14.97 -10.24 -7.57
C GLN A 73 -15.22 -10.26 -9.09
N HIS A 74 -14.61 -9.33 -9.84
CA HIS A 74 -14.73 -9.31 -11.30
C HIS A 74 -14.09 -10.54 -11.95
N ASN A 75 -12.94 -10.99 -11.46
CA ASN A 75 -12.25 -12.18 -11.97
C ASN A 75 -13.01 -13.48 -11.67
N LYS A 76 -13.79 -13.54 -10.58
CA LYS A 76 -14.65 -14.69 -10.26
C LYS A 76 -15.94 -14.76 -11.10
N ALA A 77 -16.34 -13.67 -11.72
CA ALA A 77 -17.56 -13.59 -12.54
C ALA A 77 -17.34 -13.95 -14.02
N ARG A 78 -16.10 -14.26 -14.41
CA ARG A 78 -15.71 -14.74 -15.74
C ARG A 78 -15.39 -16.23 -15.67
#